data_AF-A0A7X0CRZ4-F1
#
_entry.id   AF-A0A7X0CRZ4-F1
#
_cell.length_a   1.000
_cell.length_b   1.000
_cell.length_c   1.000
_cell.angle_alpha   90.00
_cell.angle_beta   90.00
_cell.angle_gamma   90.00
#
_symmetry.space_group_name_H-M   'P 1'
#
loop_
_entity.id
_entity.type
_entity.pdbx_description
1 polymer ?
#
loop_
_entity_poly.entity_id
_entity_poly.type
_entity_poly.pdbx_seq_one_letter_code
_entity_poly.pdbx_strand_id
1 'polypeptide(L)' 'MMNRFYLIAVFLFISSVAAAQNAALKGQITDETTKEPLSGAYVHFDSIKGGSITDAFGHY' A
#
# COMPACT_ATOMS: atom_id res chain seq x y z
N MET A 1 -23.30 -31.71 16.49
CA MET A 1 -22.12 -31.62 15.60
C MET A 1 -22.29 -30.38 14.73
N MET A 2 -21.35 -29.45 14.74
CA MET A 2 -21.44 -28.26 13.89
C MET A 2 -21.26 -28.68 12.42
N ASN A 3 -22.18 -28.28 11.56
CA ASN A 3 -22.12 -28.61 10.13
C ASN A 3 -20.86 -28.00 9.51
N ARG A 4 -20.08 -28.82 8.79
CA ARG A 4 -18.75 -28.50 8.24
C ARG A 4 -18.79 -27.25 7.34
N PHE A 5 -19.94 -27.03 6.71
CA PHE A 5 -20.20 -25.87 5.87
C PHE A 5 -20.10 -24.53 6.60
N TYR A 6 -20.43 -24.46 7.90
CA TYR A 6 -20.28 -23.22 8.68
C TYR A 6 -18.81 -22.86 8.88
N LEU A 7 -17.94 -23.85 9.08
CA LEU A 7 -16.49 -23.61 9.22
C LEU A 7 -15.89 -23.08 7.91
N ILE A 8 -16.34 -23.62 6.76
CA ILE A 8 -15.91 -23.14 5.44
C ILE A 8 -16.40 -21.71 5.20
N ALA A 9 -17.66 -21.41 5.54
CA ALA A 9 -18.21 -20.05 5.37
C ALA A 9 -17.46 -19.02 6.23
N VAL A 10 -17.15 -19.35 7.49
CA VAL A 10 -16.35 -18.48 8.38
C VAL A 10 -14.93 -18.31 7.85
N PHE A 11 -14.29 -19.39 7.40
CA PHE A 11 -12.94 -19.34 6.84
C PHE A 11 -12.88 -18.44 5.59
N LEU A 12 -13.85 -18.58 4.67
CA LEU A 12 -13.95 -17.73 3.49
C LEU A 12 -14.16 -16.25 3.87
N PHE A 13 -15.00 -15.98 4.87
CA PHE A 13 -15.25 -14.61 5.31
C PHE A 13 -14.02 -13.96 5.95
N ILE A 14 -13.21 -14.70 6.71
CA ILE A 14 -11.97 -14.16 7.30
C ILE A 14 -10.92 -13.89 6.21
N SER A 15 -10.83 -14.76 5.20
CA SER A 15 -9.87 -14.61 4.11
C SER A 15 -10.11 -13.39 3.22
N SER A 16 -11.37 -12.99 3.02
CA SER A 16 -11.71 -11.82 2.20
C SER A 16 -11.34 -10.49 2.89
N VAL A 17 -11.47 -10.43 4.22
CA VAL A 17 -11.12 -9.24 5.01
C VAL A 17 -9.61 -9.01 5.06
N ALA A 18 -8.80 -10.06 4.95
CA ALA A 18 -7.34 -9.95 4.88
C ALA A 18 -6.86 -9.31 3.56
N ALA A 19 -7.55 -9.56 2.45
CA ALA A 19 -7.18 -9.02 1.14
C ALA A 19 -7.41 -7.51 1.00
N ALA A 20 -8.32 -6.93 1.80
CA ALA A 20 -8.66 -5.50 1.75
C ALA A 20 -7.67 -4.58 2.49
N GLN A 21 -6.70 -5.13 3.24
CA GLN A 21 -5.83 -4.35 4.11
C GLN A 21 -4.64 -3.70 3.39
N ASN A 22 -4.37 -4.07 2.13
CA ASN A 22 -3.25 -3.51 1.36
C ASN A 22 -3.74 -2.37 0.46
N ALA A 23 -3.98 -1.20 1.06
CA ALA A 23 -4.17 0.03 0.30
C ALA A 23 -2.81 0.51 -0.25
N ALA A 24 -2.69 0.67 -1.56
CA ALA A 24 -1.50 1.22 -2.19
C ALA A 24 -1.67 2.73 -2.39
N LEU A 25 -0.79 3.53 -1.81
CA LEU A 25 -0.66 4.95 -2.14
C LEU A 25 0.39 5.09 -3.23
N LYS A 26 0.09 5.88 -4.27
CA LYS A 26 1.01 6.16 -5.37
C LYS A 26 1.01 7.64 -5.66
N GLY A 27 2.17 8.18 -6.03
CA GLY A 27 2.30 9.57 -6.43
C GLY A 27 3.59 9.84 -7.20
N GLN A 28 3.80 11.10 -7.55
CA GLN A 28 5.03 11.58 -8.19
C GLN A 28 5.53 12.82 -7.45
N ILE A 29 6.83 12.88 -7.21
CA ILE A 29 7.49 14.04 -6.61
C ILE A 29 8.26 14.78 -7.69
N THR A 30 8.00 16.09 -7.81
CA THR A 30 8.67 16.98 -8.77
C THR A 30 9.21 18.22 -8.07
N ASP A 31 10.29 18.78 -8.62
CA ASP A 31 10.83 20.07 -8.18
C ASP A 31 9.88 21.20 -8.59
N GLU A 32 9.63 22.14 -7.68
CA GLU A 32 8.68 23.23 -7.96
C GLU A 32 9.19 24.20 -9.03
N THR A 33 10.50 24.44 -9.10
CA THR A 33 11.11 25.43 -10.00
C THR A 33 11.36 24.84 -11.38
N THR A 34 11.98 23.66 -11.45
CA THR A 34 12.36 23.03 -12.73
C THR A 34 11.25 22.16 -13.32
N LYS A 35 10.28 21.75 -12.49
CA LYS A 35 9.25 20.75 -12.83
C LYS A 35 9.80 19.37 -13.16
N GLU A 36 11.08 19.13 -12.86
CA GLU A 36 11.72 17.84 -13.09
C GLU A 36 11.35 16.84 -12.00
N PRO A 37 11.26 15.54 -12.32
CA PRO A 37 11.03 14.50 -11.33
C PRO A 37 12.22 14.35 -10.37
N LEU A 38 11.92 14.24 -9.08
CA LEU A 38 12.93 14.08 -8.04
C LEU A 38 13.15 12.58 -7.75
N SER A 39 14.28 12.06 -8.24
CA SER A 39 14.73 10.69 -7.98
C SER A 39 15.45 10.57 -6.62
N GLY A 40 15.22 9.46 -5.92
CA GLY A 40 15.87 9.17 -4.64
C GLY A 40 15.33 9.96 -3.44
N ALA A 41 14.20 10.65 -3.58
CA ALA A 41 13.54 11.32 -2.47
C ALA A 41 12.91 10.30 -1.53
N TYR A 42 13.10 10.49 -0.21
CA TYR A 42 12.50 9.64 0.81
C TYR A 42 11.11 10.16 1.20
N VAL A 43 10.09 9.35 0.97
CA VAL A 43 8.70 9.61 1.35
C VAL A 43 8.42 8.91 2.68
N HIS A 44 8.32 9.70 3.74
CA HIS A 44 7.95 9.21 5.06
C HIS A 44 6.42 9.12 5.20
N PHE A 45 5.95 8.07 5.86
CA PHE A 45 4.55 7.90 6.19
C PHE A 45 4.38 7.80 7.71
N ASP A 46 3.88 8.86 8.34
CA ASP A 46 3.81 8.96 9.82
C ASP A 46 3.09 7.77 10.49
N SER A 47 2.07 7.21 9.81
CA SER A 47 1.24 6.13 10.33
C SER A 47 1.84 4.73 10.21
N ILE A 48 2.96 4.55 9.50
CA ILE A 48 3.61 3.25 9.31
C ILE A 48 5.10 3.32 9.58
N LYS A 49 5.66 2.26 10.16
CA LYS A 49 7.11 2.13 10.30
C LYS A 49 7.73 1.85 8.94
N GLY A 50 8.06 2.90 8.19
CA GLY A 50 8.69 2.79 6.88
C GLY A 50 8.49 4.03 6.01
N GLY A 51 8.95 3.92 4.77
CA GLY A 51 8.80 4.93 3.74
C GLY A 51 9.04 4.33 2.35
N SER A 52 8.81 5.12 1.32
CA SER A 52 9.13 4.76 -0.07
C SER A 52 10.25 5.67 -0.58
N ILE A 53 11.08 5.17 -1.49
CA ILE A 53 12.11 5.98 -2.17
C ILE A 53 11.68 6.13 -3.61
N THR A 54 11.67 7.37 -4.12
CA THR A 54 11.23 7.62 -5.49
C THR A 54 12.16 7.01 -6.53
N ASP A 55 11.57 6.50 -7.62
CA ASP A 55 12.31 5.99 -8.77
C ASP A 55 12.94 7.11 -9.63
N ALA A 56 13.58 6.75 -10.74
CA ALA A 56 14.21 7.70 -11.67
C ALA A 56 13.24 8.72 -12.28
N PHE A 57 11.93 8.47 -12.20
CA PHE A 57 10.85 9.33 -12.69
C PHE A 57 10.07 10.00 -11.55
N GLY A 58 10.55 9.88 -10.30
CA GLY A 58 9.94 10.52 -9.13
C GLY A 58 8.74 9.77 -8.55
N HIS A 59 8.45 8.53 -8.98
CA HIS A 59 7.30 7.77 -8.48
C HIS A 59 7.60 7.04 -7.17
N TYR A 60 6.63 7.01 -6.25
CA TYR A 60 6.72 6.31 -4.96
C TYR A 60 5.49 5.45 -4.64
#